data_AF-A0A964J8J4-F1
#
_entry.id   AF-A0A964J8J4-F1
#
_cell.length_a   1.000
_cell.length_b   1.000
_cell.length_c   1.000
_cell.angle_alpha   90.00
_cell.angle_beta   90.00
_cell.angle_gamma   90.00
#
_symmetry.space_group_name_H-M   'P 1'
#
loop_
_entity.id
_entity.type
_entity.pdbx_description
1 polymer ?
#
loop_
_entity_poly.entity_id
_entity_poly.type
_entity_poly.pdbx_seq_one_letter_code
_entity_poly.pdbx_strand_id
1 'polypeptide(L)' 'LLLVPLFGLFSFLRKLYADGGYRGRVFQKALKRVLRQVDLEIVKRSDHASGFEVLPRRWIVERTIGRLNRCRRLAKD' A
#
# COMPACT_ATOMS: atom_id res chain seq x y z
N LEU A 1 -0.54 11.71 -4.56
CA LEU A 1 -1.31 12.15 -5.74
C LEU A 1 -2.36 11.14 -6.19
N LEU A 2 -2.07 9.83 -6.25
CA LEU A 2 -3.06 8.83 -6.73
C LEU A 2 -4.10 8.37 -5.69
N LEU A 3 -3.71 8.19 -4.43
CA LEU A 3 -4.59 7.57 -3.42
C LEU A 3 -5.84 8.42 -3.10
N VAL A 4 -5.70 9.74 -2.96
CA VAL A 4 -6.81 10.64 -2.62
C VAL A 4 -7.95 10.57 -3.65
N PRO A 5 -7.72 10.77 -4.96
CA PRO A 5 -8.78 10.66 -5.95
C PRO A 5 -9.34 9.23 -6.06
N LEU A 6 -8.52 8.19 -5.92
CA LEU A 6 -9.00 6.80 -5.94
C LEU A 6 -10.04 6.54 -4.83
N PHE A 7 -9.71 6.88 -3.59
CA PHE A 7 -10.61 6.67 -2.45
C PHE A 7 -11.76 7.69 -2.39
N GLY A 8 -11.64 8.83 -3.08
CA GLY A 8 -12.74 9.77 -3.27
C GLY A 8 -13.76 9.31 -4.32
N LEU A 9 -13.31 8.69 -5.41
CA LEU A 9 -14.17 8.19 -6.49
C LEU A 9 -14.82 6.85 -6.15
N PHE A 10 -14.16 6.02 -5.35
CA PHE A 10 -14.62 4.68 -5.00
C PHE A 10 -14.82 4.55 -3.49
N SER A 11 -15.96 5.04 -2.99
CA SER A 11 -16.30 5.06 -1.56
C SER A 11 -16.37 3.68 -0.89
N PHE A 12 -16.51 2.61 -1.66
CA PHE A 12 -16.46 1.23 -1.16
C PHE A 12 -15.04 0.76 -0.80
N LEU A 13 -14.00 1.47 -1.25
CA LEU A 13 -12.63 1.15 -0.88
C LEU A 13 -12.37 1.61 0.56
N ARG A 14 -12.23 0.65 1.48
CA ARG A 14 -11.94 0.94 2.90
C ARG A 14 -10.59 0.45 3.39
N LYS A 15 -9.89 -0.37 2.60
CA LYS A 15 -8.63 -1.01 3.02
C LYS A 15 -7.53 -0.80 1.98
N LEU A 16 -6.35 -0.45 2.46
CA LEU A 16 -5.15 -0.23 1.68
C LEU A 16 -4.05 -1.17 2.16
N TYR A 17 -3.59 -2.05 1.27
CA TYR A 17 -2.41 -2.89 1.50
C TYR A 17 -1.17 -2.17 0.97
N ALA A 18 -0.12 -2.12 1.78
CA ALA A 18 1.17 -1.54 1.38
C ALA A 18 2.33 -2.44 1.80
N ASP A 19 3.46 -2.37 1.09
CA ASP A 19 4.67 -3.10 1.46
C ASP A 19 5.39 -2.45 2.66
N GLY A 20 6.43 -3.12 3.15
CA GLY A 20 7.25 -2.67 4.28
C GLY A 20 7.94 -1.31 4.08
N GLY A 21 8.12 -0.83 2.85
CA GLY A 21 8.69 0.49 2.56
C GLY A 21 7.80 1.64 3.02
N TYR A 22 6.48 1.41 3.12
CA TYR A 22 5.50 2.42 3.55
C TYR A 22 5.25 2.45 5.06
N ARG A 23 6.06 1.74 5.86
CA ARG A 23 5.95 1.74 7.34
C ARG A 23 6.31 3.07 8.01
N GLY A 24 6.86 4.03 7.25
CA GLY A 24 7.36 5.29 7.78
C GLY A 24 6.27 6.15 8.42
N ARG A 25 6.60 6.78 9.56
CA ARG A 25 5.68 7.68 10.30
C ARG A 25 5.14 8.82 9.42
N VAL A 26 5.95 9.33 8.50
CA VAL A 26 5.57 10.41 7.57
C VAL A 26 4.42 9.96 6.68
N PHE A 27 4.53 8.79 6.04
CA PHE A 27 3.50 8.24 5.19
C PHE A 27 2.20 7.98 5.96
N GLN A 28 2.30 7.33 7.13
CA GLN A 28 1.11 7.02 7.94
C GLN A 28 0.39 8.29 8.42
N LYS A 29 1.14 9.32 8.85
CA LYS A 29 0.55 10.61 9.26
C LYS A 29 -0.12 11.31 8.08
N ALA A 30 0.54 11.34 6.93
CA ALA A 30 -0.03 11.93 5.72
C ALA A 30 -1.32 11.20 5.32
N LEU A 31 -1.30 9.86 5.28
CA LEU A 31 -2.47 9.05 4.95
C LEU A 31 -3.63 9.29 5.91
N LYS A 32 -3.39 9.29 7.22
CA LYS A 32 -4.42 9.60 8.22
C LYS A 32 -5.00 11.01 8.06
N ARG A 33 -4.20 11.98 7.61
CA ARG A 33 -4.67 13.34 7.36
C ARG A 33 -5.61 13.42 6.15
N VAL A 34 -5.28 12.72 5.06
CA VAL A 34 -6.02 12.84 3.79
C VAL A 34 -7.12 11.79 3.61
N LEU A 35 -6.99 10.62 4.22
CA LEU A 35 -7.83 9.45 4.02
C LEU A 35 -8.16 8.80 5.38
N ARG A 36 -8.89 9.54 6.23
CA ARG A 36 -9.19 9.16 7.63
C ARG A 36 -9.93 7.83 7.78
N GLN A 37 -10.72 7.45 6.78
CA GLN A 37 -11.59 6.27 6.81
C GLN A 37 -10.93 5.01 6.23
N VAL A 38 -9.68 5.11 5.79
CA VAL A 38 -8.95 4.01 5.15
C VAL A 38 -8.10 3.27 6.17
N ASP A 39 -8.34 1.96 6.30
CA ASP A 39 -7.51 1.04 7.08
C ASP A 39 -6.23 0.69 6.30
N LEU A 40 -5.07 1.03 6.86
CA LEU A 40 -3.77 0.73 6.28
C LEU A 40 -3.21 -0.54 6.90
N GLU A 41 -2.96 -1.55 6.06
CA GLU A 41 -2.26 -2.76 6.45
C GLU A 41 -0.91 -2.86 5.75
N ILE A 42 0.15 -2.88 6.56
CA ILE A 42 1.50 -3.10 6.07
C ILE A 42 1.72 -4.60 5.96
N VAL A 43 1.79 -5.10 4.73
CA VAL A 43 2.15 -6.48 4.42
C VAL A 43 3.67 -6.59 4.46
N LYS A 44 4.19 -7.07 5.58
CA LYS A 44 5.62 -7.35 5.75
C LYS A 44 5.82 -8.72 6.40
N ARG A 45 7.01 -9.28 6.18
CA ARG A 45 7.47 -10.47 6.90
C ARG A 45 7.60 -10.13 8.40
N SER A 46 7.38 -11.13 9.26
CA SER A 46 7.78 -10.99 10.66
C SER A 46 9.30 -10.84 10.77
N ASP A 47 9.76 -9.98 11.67
CA ASP A 47 11.20 -9.80 11.92
C ASP A 47 11.80 -11.05 12.61
N HIS A 48 10.96 -11.91 13.19
CA HIS A 48 11.33 -13.18 13.85
C HIS A 48 11.17 -14.42 12.95
N ALA A 49 10.64 -14.27 11.73
CA ALA A 49 10.44 -15.41 10.84
C ALA A 49 11.78 -15.91 10.27
N SER A 50 12.07 -17.20 10.47
CA SER A 50 13.17 -17.92 9.85
C SER A 50 12.70 -18.70 8.61
N GLY A 51 13.41 -18.58 7.50
CA GLY A 51 13.06 -19.29 6.26
C GLY A 51 11.97 -18.60 5.43
N PHE A 52 11.27 -19.40 4.62
CA PHE A 52 10.18 -18.90 3.77
C PHE A 52 8.89 -18.72 4.57
N GLU A 53 8.31 -17.53 4.51
CA GLU A 53 7.01 -17.20 5.11
C GLU A 53 6.03 -16.83 4.00
N VAL A 54 4.90 -17.53 3.94
CA VAL A 54 3.80 -17.15 3.05
C VAL A 54 3.16 -15.88 3.57
N LEU A 55 3.10 -14.84 2.74
CA LEU A 55 2.40 -13.60 3.04
C LEU A 55 1.12 -13.52 2.18
N PRO A 56 -0.05 -13.89 2.71
CA PRO A 56 -1.27 -14.13 1.91
C PRO A 56 -1.72 -12.95 1.05
N ARG A 57 -1.34 -11.72 1.40
CA ARG A 57 -1.77 -10.48 0.74
C ARG A 57 -0.66 -9.79 -0.06
N ARG A 58 0.56 -10.34 -0.04
CA ARG A 58 1.73 -9.75 -0.71
C ARG A 58 1.55 -9.65 -2.22
N TRP A 59 0.94 -10.67 -2.82
CA TRP A 59 0.67 -10.71 -4.26
C TRP A 59 -0.22 -9.54 -4.72
N ILE A 60 -1.12 -9.02 -3.88
CA ILE A 60 -1.97 -7.87 -4.21
C ILE A 60 -1.12 -6.61 -4.36
N VAL A 61 -0.19 -6.41 -3.42
CA VAL A 61 0.72 -5.26 -3.39
C VAL A 61 1.64 -5.30 -4.61
N GLU A 62 2.31 -6.43 -4.84
CA GLU A 62 3.25 -6.59 -5.96
C GLU A 62 2.57 -6.47 -7.33
N ARG A 63 1.39 -7.09 -7.50
CA ARG A 63 0.60 -6.97 -8.74
C ARG A 63 0.19 -5.53 -9.00
N THR A 64 -0.19 -4.79 -7.96
CA THR A 64 -0.61 -3.39 -8.09
C THR A 64 0.57 -2.52 -8.47
N ILE A 65 1.70 -2.64 -7.77
CA ILE A 65 2.95 -1.91 -8.09
C ILE A 65 3.41 -2.24 -9.52
N GLY A 66 3.37 -3.51 -9.92
CA GLY A 66 3.70 -3.92 -11.29
C GLY A 66 2.82 -3.24 -12.34
N ARG A 67 1.52 -3.07 -12.07
CA ARG A 67 0.63 -2.30 -12.96
C ARG A 67 0.98 -0.82 -13.00
N LEU A 68 1.25 -0.21 -11.83
CA LEU A 68 1.59 1.22 -11.74
C LEU A 68 2.92 1.51 -12.45
N ASN A 69 3.92 0.64 -12.31
CA ASN A 69 5.21 0.79 -12.98
C ASN A 69 5.12 0.72 -14.52
N ARG A 70 4.07 0.12 -15.08
CA ARG A 70 3.82 0.15 -16.54
C ARG A 70 3.27 1.49 -17.00
N CYS A 71 2.77 2.34 -16.10
CA CYS A 71 2.35 3.69 -16.42
C CYS A 71 3.51 4.65 -16.19
N ARG A 72 4.09 5.23 -17.26
CA ARG A 72 5.29 6.09 -17.17
C ARG A 72 5.23 7.18 -16.08
N ARG A 73 4.07 7.79 -15.84
CA ARG A 73 3.91 8.83 -14.78
C ARG A 73 4.00 8.30 -13.34
N LEU A 74 3.86 6.99 -13.18
CA LEU A 74 3.81 6.29 -11.90
C LEU A 74 4.95 5.27 -11.78
N ALA A 75 5.78 5.15 -12.82
CA ALA A 75 7.03 4.41 -12.77
C ALA A 75 7.95 5.04 -11.71
N LYS A 76 8.66 4.16 -11.01
CA LYS A 76 9.74 4.57 -10.13
C LYS A 76 10.96 4.81 -11.02
N ASP A 77 11.21 6.07 -11.35
CA ASP A 77 12.44 6.59 -11.95
C ASP A 77 13.07 7.61 -11.00
#